data_AF-A0A2D4JCN6-F1
#
_entry.id   AF-A0A2D4JCN6-F1
#
_cell.length_a   1.000
_cell.length_b   1.000
_cell.length_c   1.000
_cell.angle_alpha   90.00
_cell.angle_beta   90.00
_cell.angle_gamma   90.00
#
_symmetry.space_group_name_H-M   'P 1'
#
loop_
_entity.id
_entity.type
_entity.pdbx_description
1 polymer ?
#
loop_
_entity_poly.entity_id
_entity_poly.type
_entity_poly.pdbx_seq_one_letter_code
_entity_poly.pdbx_strand_id
1 'polypeptide(L)'
;SLLGLVWFPALVLHIGGIHSIANLEIDNLFKDYADDFSDGLGCYVDTPISFIVDCSAVSIRMKPPRVPFAICPKLDKKLDKLINQRILEPVDFAKWEMPIVKAL
;
A
#
# COMPACT_ATOMS: atom_id res chain seq x y z
N SER A 1 42.85 33.91 -8.96
CA SER A 1 41.74 33.27 -9.68
C SER A 1 41.30 34.23 -10.78
N LEU A 2 41.40 33.84 -12.06
CA LEU A 2 41.54 34.80 -13.17
C LEU A 2 40.23 35.39 -13.73
N LEU A 3 39.05 34.87 -13.35
CA LEU A 3 37.78 35.34 -13.95
C LEU A 3 36.70 35.77 -12.95
N GLY A 4 36.90 35.62 -11.64
CA GLY A 4 35.96 36.13 -10.63
C GLY A 4 34.50 35.69 -10.84
N LEU A 5 33.55 36.45 -10.30
CA LEU A 5 32.10 36.18 -10.40
C LEU A 5 31.46 36.64 -11.73
N VAL A 6 32.22 37.31 -12.60
CA VAL A 6 31.71 37.96 -13.83
C VAL A 6 32.31 37.27 -15.06
N TRP A 7 32.17 35.94 -15.11
CA TRP A 7 32.75 35.10 -16.16
C TRP A 7 31.85 34.97 -17.40
N PHE A 8 30.56 35.28 -17.28
CA PHE A 8 29.57 35.14 -18.36
C PHE A 8 29.92 35.92 -19.65
N PRO A 9 30.22 37.24 -19.60
CA PRO A 9 30.55 38.00 -20.80
C PRO A 9 31.88 37.60 -21.43
N ALA A 10 32.86 37.20 -20.61
CA ALA A 10 34.18 36.78 -21.06
C ALA A 10 34.15 35.48 -21.87
N LEU A 11 33.18 34.60 -21.59
CA LEU A 11 32.95 33.37 -22.34
C LEU A 11 31.89 33.53 -23.45
N VAL A 12 31.37 34.75 -23.66
CA VAL A 12 30.29 35.03 -24.64
C VAL A 12 29.07 34.12 -24.41
N LEU A 13 28.79 33.80 -23.14
CA LEU A 13 27.63 33.01 -22.76
C LEU A 13 26.45 33.94 -22.55
N HIS A 14 25.35 33.66 -23.24
CA HIS A 14 24.08 34.34 -23.07
C HIS A 14 23.06 33.40 -22.44
N ILE A 15 22.39 33.84 -21.37
CA ILE A 15 21.28 33.07 -20.78
C ILE A 15 20.08 33.24 -21.73
N GLY A 16 19.82 32.22 -22.56
CA GLY A 16 18.74 32.22 -23.54
C GLY A 16 17.33 32.10 -22.94
N GLY A 17 17.22 31.96 -21.61
CA GLY A 17 15.96 31.81 -20.87
C GLY A 17 16.07 30.75 -19.78
N ILE A 18 14.99 30.59 -19.02
CA ILE A 18 14.83 29.48 -18.07
C ILE A 18 14.00 28.42 -18.80
N HIS A 19 14.57 27.25 -19.04
CA HIS A 19 13.80 26.10 -19.51
C HIS A 19 13.05 25.50 -18.31
N SER A 20 11.84 26.02 -18.06
CA SER A 20 10.97 25.48 -17.01
C SER A 20 10.21 24.29 -17.58
N ILE A 21 10.53 23.10 -17.09
CA ILE A 21 9.72 21.91 -17.30
C ILE A 21 8.53 22.06 -16.36
N ALA A 22 7.39 22.51 -16.88
CA ALA A 22 6.16 22.61 -16.10
C ALA A 22 5.73 21.19 -15.68
N ASN A 23 5.28 21.01 -14.43
CA ASN A 23 4.77 19.74 -13.89
C ASN A 23 3.52 19.17 -14.62
N LEU A 24 3.08 19.81 -15.71
CA LEU A 24 1.95 19.39 -16.54
C LEU A 24 2.05 17.92 -16.99
N GLU A 25 3.26 17.43 -17.20
CA GLU A 25 3.48 16.03 -17.62
C GLU A 25 3.22 15.03 -16.48
N ILE A 26 3.48 15.43 -15.23
CA ILE A 26 3.28 14.59 -14.04
C ILE A 26 1.79 14.44 -13.71
N ASP A 27 1.02 15.52 -13.83
CA ASP A 27 -0.43 15.46 -13.59
C ASP A 27 -1.15 14.58 -14.63
N ASN A 28 -0.65 14.55 -15.87
CA ASN A 28 -1.14 13.64 -16.90
C ASN A 28 -0.71 12.19 -16.61
N LEU A 29 0.52 11.97 -16.15
CA LEU A 29 0.99 10.64 -15.74
C LEU A 29 0.12 10.03 -14.62
N PHE A 30 -0.23 10.82 -13.59
CA PHE A 30 -1.13 10.35 -12.53
C PHE A 30 -2.54 10.05 -13.02
N LYS A 31 -3.00 10.71 -14.08
CA LYS A 31 -4.29 10.38 -14.73
C LYS A 31 -4.20 9.10 -15.54
N ASP A 32 -3.14 8.93 -16.30
CA ASP A 32 -2.94 7.77 -17.18
C ASP A 32 -2.76 6.47 -16.38
N TYR A 33 -2.20 6.58 -15.17
CA TYR A 33 -1.96 5.47 -14.24
C TYR A 33 -2.74 5.64 -12.92
N ALA A 34 -3.93 6.23 -12.98
CA ALA A 34 -4.73 6.54 -11.79
C ALA A 34 -5.02 5.30 -10.93
N ASP A 35 -5.13 4.12 -11.54
CA ASP A 35 -5.36 2.85 -10.84
C ASP A 35 -4.15 2.43 -9.99
N ASP A 36 -2.93 2.58 -10.53
CA ASP A 36 -1.67 2.22 -9.85
C ASP A 36 -1.33 3.18 -8.70
N PHE A 37 -1.77 4.44 -8.80
CA PHE A 37 -1.54 5.49 -7.81
C PHE A 37 -2.77 5.81 -6.96
N SER A 38 -3.80 4.95 -6.98
CA SER A 38 -4.99 5.15 -6.17
C SER A 38 -4.67 5.04 -4.67
N ASP A 39 -5.42 5.77 -3.83
CA ASP A 39 -5.30 5.71 -2.36
C ASP A 39 -5.73 4.35 -1.77
N GLY A 40 -6.29 3.47 -2.61
CA GLY A 40 -6.79 2.16 -2.26
C GLY A 40 -5.73 1.08 -2.21
N LEU A 41 -6.15 -0.13 -1.87
CA LEU A 41 -5.31 -1.31 -2.07
C LEU A 41 -5.63 -1.90 -3.45
N GLY A 42 -4.59 -2.25 -4.19
CA GLY A 42 -4.74 -3.04 -5.41
C GLY A 42 -5.28 -4.44 -5.09
N CYS A 43 -6.05 -5.00 -6.02
CA CYS A 43 -6.52 -6.38 -5.97
C CYS A 43 -5.89 -7.15 -7.13
N TYR A 44 -5.23 -8.27 -6.83
CA TYR A 44 -4.70 -9.14 -7.87
C TYR A 44 -5.86 -9.88 -8.55
N VAL A 45 -6.04 -9.65 -9.86
CA VAL A 45 -7.20 -10.13 -10.62
C VAL A 45 -6.95 -11.41 -11.43
N ASP A 46 -5.70 -11.86 -11.52
CA ASP A 46 -5.35 -13.03 -12.32
C ASP A 46 -5.60 -14.34 -11.53
N THR A 47 -4.78 -15.36 -11.77
CA THR A 47 -4.96 -16.71 -11.23
C THR A 47 -5.02 -16.74 -9.70
N PRO A 48 -6.11 -17.27 -9.10
CA PRO A 48 -6.20 -17.42 -7.65
C PRO A 48 -5.02 -18.21 -7.07
N ILE A 49 -4.49 -17.74 -5.96
CA ILE A 49 -3.42 -18.45 -5.24
C ILE A 49 -4.06 -19.64 -4.53
N SER A 50 -3.56 -20.85 -4.81
CA SER A 50 -3.96 -22.08 -4.13
C SER A 50 -2.88 -22.54 -3.15
N PHE A 51 -3.31 -23.01 -1.98
CA PHE A 51 -2.43 -23.62 -1.00
C PHE A 51 -2.62 -25.13 -1.03
N ILE A 52 -1.53 -25.87 -1.26
CA ILE A 52 -1.52 -27.33 -1.14
C ILE A 52 -1.33 -27.66 0.33
N VAL A 53 -2.36 -28.21 0.95
CA VAL A 53 -2.32 -28.73 2.31
C VAL A 53 -2.15 -30.24 2.25
N ASP A 54 -1.30 -30.79 3.11
CA ASP A 54 -1.15 -32.25 3.25
C ASP A 54 -2.52 -32.89 3.51
N CYS A 55 -2.86 -33.93 2.74
CA CYS A 55 -4.11 -34.68 2.89
C CYS A 55 -4.27 -35.32 4.27
N SER A 56 -3.16 -35.54 4.99
CA SER A 56 -3.17 -36.06 6.36
C SER A 56 -3.38 -34.98 7.44
N ALA A 57 -3.34 -33.70 7.06
CA ALA A 57 -3.45 -32.60 8.01
C ALA A 57 -4.86 -32.49 8.60
N VAL A 58 -4.93 -32.53 9.93
CA VAL A 58 -6.19 -32.37 10.68
C VAL A 58 -6.47 -30.89 10.91
N SER A 59 -7.71 -30.47 10.68
CA SER A 59 -8.19 -29.12 10.99
C SER A 59 -7.98 -28.78 12.47
N ILE A 60 -7.25 -27.71 12.75
CA ILE A 60 -7.07 -27.20 14.11
C ILE A 60 -8.06 -26.06 14.36
N ARG A 61 -8.78 -26.15 15.48
CA ARG A 61 -9.59 -25.06 16.03
C ARG A 61 -8.99 -24.56 17.33
N MET A 62 -8.52 -23.33 17.31
CA MET A 62 -7.90 -22.70 18.47
C MET A 62 -8.82 -21.64 19.07
N LYS A 63 -8.92 -21.62 20.40
CA LYS A 63 -9.72 -20.62 21.11
C LYS A 63 -9.08 -19.22 20.98
N PRO A 64 -9.85 -18.17 20.66
CA PRO A 64 -9.37 -16.79 20.69
C PRO A 64 -8.82 -16.39 22.07
N PRO A 65 -7.67 -15.69 22.14
CA PRO A 65 -7.16 -15.15 23.39
C PRO A 65 -8.09 -14.06 23.92
N ARG A 66 -8.06 -13.85 25.25
CA ARG A 66 -8.86 -12.79 25.87
C ARG A 66 -8.34 -11.43 25.42
N VAL A 67 -9.23 -10.60 24.88
CA VAL A 67 -8.94 -9.23 24.48
C VAL A 67 -9.36 -8.30 25.63
N PRO A 68 -8.46 -7.44 26.16
CA PRO A 68 -8.85 -6.43 27.14
C PRO A 68 -9.93 -5.50 26.58
N PHE A 69 -10.97 -5.25 27.38
CA PHE A 69 -12.15 -4.47 26.98
C PHE A 69 -11.80 -3.10 26.36
N ALA A 70 -10.81 -2.40 26.95
CA ALA A 70 -10.36 -1.10 26.47
C ALA A 70 -9.80 -1.12 25.03
N ILE A 71 -9.40 -2.29 24.52
CA ILE A 71 -8.80 -2.44 23.18
C ILE A 71 -9.81 -3.01 22.17
N CYS A 72 -10.91 -3.63 22.61
CA CYS A 72 -11.92 -4.19 21.71
C CYS A 72 -12.38 -3.19 20.63
N PRO A 73 -12.74 -1.93 20.95
CA PRO A 73 -13.21 -0.98 19.93
C PRO A 73 -12.17 -0.68 18.85
N LYS A 74 -10.88 -0.70 19.19
CA LYS A 74 -9.79 -0.49 18.23
C LYS A 74 -9.59 -1.71 17.33
N LEU A 75 -9.76 -2.90 17.90
CA LEU A 75 -9.67 -4.16 17.15
C LEU A 75 -10.84 -4.27 16.17
N ASP A 76 -12.05 -4.01 16.62
CA ASP A 76 -13.28 -4.07 15.80
C ASP A 76 -13.17 -3.09 14.62
N LYS A 77 -12.77 -1.84 14.87
CA LYS A 77 -12.54 -0.85 13.80
C LYS A 77 -11.51 -1.31 12.77
N LYS A 78 -10.47 -2.03 13.20
CA LYS A 78 -9.46 -2.58 12.28
C LYS A 78 -10.03 -3.75 11.47
N LEU A 79 -10.79 -4.64 12.09
CA LEU A 79 -11.48 -5.73 11.39
C LEU A 79 -12.46 -5.20 10.36
N ASP A 80 -13.30 -4.22 10.73
CA ASP A 80 -14.23 -3.56 9.81
C ASP A 80 -13.50 -2.92 8.63
N LYS A 81 -12.35 -2.26 8.87
CA LYS A 81 -11.52 -1.71 7.80
C LYS A 81 -11.07 -2.82 6.83
N LEU A 82 -10.59 -3.95 7.34
CA LEU A 82 -10.11 -5.06 6.50
C LEU A 82 -11.25 -5.70 5.69
N ILE A 83 -12.45 -5.80 6.26
CA ILE A 83 -13.65 -6.29 5.57
C ILE A 83 -14.08 -5.31 4.48
N ASN A 84 -14.12 -4.02 4.78
CA ASN A 84 -14.47 -2.97 3.82
C ASN A 84 -13.46 -2.90 2.65
N GLN A 85 -12.19 -3.17 2.92
CA GLN A 85 -11.14 -3.28 1.90
C GLN A 85 -11.16 -4.63 1.14
N ARG A 86 -12.13 -5.52 1.43
CA ARG A 86 -12.26 -6.86 0.82
C ARG A 86 -11.05 -7.78 1.02
N ILE A 87 -10.24 -7.51 2.04
CA ILE A 87 -9.11 -8.37 2.42
C ILE A 87 -9.62 -9.57 3.23
N LEU A 88 -10.63 -9.34 4.08
CA LEU A 88 -11.27 -10.38 4.89
C LEU A 88 -12.74 -10.52 4.51
N GLU A 89 -13.22 -11.76 4.51
CA GLU A 89 -14.62 -12.11 4.36
C GLU A 89 -15.09 -12.89 5.59
N PRO A 90 -16.23 -12.53 6.20
CA PRO A 90 -16.83 -13.31 7.28
C PRO A 90 -17.24 -14.70 6.78
N VAL A 91 -16.89 -15.75 7.54
CA VAL A 91 -17.24 -17.14 7.23
C VAL A 91 -17.86 -17.79 8.47
N ASP A 92 -19.04 -18.39 8.33
CA ASP A 92 -19.77 -19.00 9.45
C ASP A 92 -19.09 -20.29 9.95
N PHE A 93 -18.53 -21.10 9.04
CA PHE A 93 -17.93 -22.40 9.35
C PHE A 93 -16.57 -22.55 8.67
N ALA A 94 -15.53 -22.03 9.31
CA ALA A 94 -14.17 -22.21 8.85
C ALA A 94 -13.68 -23.64 9.10
N LYS A 95 -13.02 -24.23 8.09
CA LYS A 95 -12.30 -25.50 8.24
C LYS A 95 -11.14 -25.36 9.24
N TRP A 96 -10.51 -24.20 9.29
CA TRP A 96 -9.38 -23.89 10.16
C TRP A 96 -9.69 -22.62 10.94
N GLU A 97 -9.53 -22.65 12.26
CA GLU A 97 -9.75 -21.47 13.11
C GLU A 97 -8.47 -21.15 13.84
N MET A 98 -7.85 -20.02 13.47
CA MET A 98 -6.66 -19.50 14.11
C MET A 98 -6.99 -18.18 14.82
N PRO A 99 -6.57 -18.02 16.09
CA PRO A 99 -6.83 -16.79 16.82
C PRO A 99 -6.09 -15.61 16.21
N ILE A 100 -6.80 -14.49 16.05
CA ILE A 100 -6.15 -13.21 15.76
C ILE A 100 -5.48 -12.73 17.06
N VAL A 101 -4.15 -12.60 17.01
CA VAL A 101 -3.35 -12.08 18.12
C VAL A 101 -2.94 -10.65 17.78
N LYS A 102 -3.00 -9.75 18.77
CA LYS A 102 -2.44 -8.41 18.63
C LYS A 102 -0.92 -8.49 18.70
N ALA A 103 -0.23 -7.90 17.73
CA ALA A 103 1.18 -7.59 17.89
C ALA A 103 1.32 -6.62 19.09
N LEU A 104 2.18 -6.97 20.03
CA LEU A 104 2.51 -6.15 21.20
C LEU A 104 3.30 -4.91 20.78
#